data_AF-A0A1B1DWT9-F1
#
_entry.id   AF-A0A1B1DWT9-F1
#
_cell.length_a   1.000
_cell.length_b   1.000
_cell.length_c   1.000
_cell.angle_alpha   90.00
_cell.angle_beta   90.00
_cell.angle_gamma   90.00
#
_symmetry.space_group_name_H-M   'P 1'
#
loop_
_entity.id
_entity.type
_entity.pdbx_description
1 polymer ?
#
loop_
_entity_poly.entity_id
_entity_poly.type
_entity_poly.pdbx_seq_one_letter_code
_entity_poly.pdbx_strand_id
1 'polypeptide(L)'
;MWNEIRDQVNKVHEAISGESINEGQYCNDGAWGNGANKDTNKKVCQYIVQGLQYIYNIKKETDRTKDQNPEDNWKYKTTMACLVLNAFIGELRKQKKTCNIEQGIKKAFENGGSLRKQLCMKDGCDECKEEYDPKCVIADKGIGPELSAKLQEGGSKMKQTLESICLTTPQKSEPASLATGSEKKGSEDQCKKKKEL
;
A
#
# COMPACT_ATOMS: atom_id res chain seq x y z
N MET A 1 -16.92 11.85 -4.78
CA MET A 1 -16.42 11.06 -3.65
C MET A 1 -16.19 9.57 -3.97
N TRP A 2 -17.18 8.66 -3.91
CA TRP A 2 -16.91 7.21 -4.10
C TRP A 2 -16.40 6.81 -5.49
N ASN A 3 -16.81 7.53 -6.55
CA ASN A 3 -16.25 7.33 -7.88
C ASN A 3 -14.76 7.69 -7.96
N GLU A 4 -14.31 8.70 -7.21
CA GLU A 4 -12.89 9.06 -7.13
C GLU A 4 -12.11 8.06 -6.30
N ILE A 5 -12.70 7.53 -5.21
CA ILE A 5 -12.07 6.44 -4.44
C ILE A 5 -11.89 5.22 -5.33
N ARG A 6 -12.90 4.86 -6.14
CA ARG A 6 -12.78 3.77 -7.13
C ARG A 6 -11.68 4.04 -8.16
N ASP A 7 -11.58 5.27 -8.66
CA ASP A 7 -10.51 5.67 -9.57
C ASP A 7 -9.13 5.50 -8.93
N GLN A 8 -8.97 5.88 -7.65
CA GLN A 8 -7.72 5.64 -6.91
C GLN A 8 -7.45 4.16 -6.67
N VAL A 9 -8.48 3.34 -6.39
CA VAL A 9 -8.35 1.88 -6.29
C VAL A 9 -7.77 1.30 -7.58
N ASN A 10 -8.32 1.70 -8.73
CA ASN A 10 -7.85 1.22 -10.03
C ASN A 10 -6.42 1.67 -10.32
N LYS A 11 -6.07 2.93 -10.04
CA LYS A 11 -4.72 3.44 -10.30
C LYS A 11 -3.66 2.83 -9.40
N VAL A 12 -3.96 2.66 -8.12
CA VAL A 12 -3.07 1.94 -7.19
C VAL A 12 -2.95 0.47 -7.60
N HIS A 13 -4.04 -0.15 -8.06
CA HIS A 13 -4.00 -1.51 -8.58
C HIS A 13 -3.10 -1.65 -9.80
N GLU A 14 -3.25 -0.78 -10.79
CA GLU A 14 -2.41 -0.73 -11.98
C GLU A 14 -0.95 -0.53 -11.62
N ALA A 15 -0.65 0.36 -10.66
CA ALA A 15 0.69 0.60 -10.17
C ALA A 15 1.30 -0.66 -9.54
N ILE A 16 0.56 -1.33 -8.65
CA ILE A 16 0.99 -2.56 -7.96
C ILE A 16 1.09 -3.76 -8.93
N SER A 17 0.34 -3.75 -10.03
CA SER A 17 0.35 -4.85 -11.00
C SER A 17 1.28 -4.59 -12.19
N GLY A 18 1.90 -3.41 -12.25
CA GLY A 18 2.78 -3.01 -13.33
C GLY A 18 4.14 -3.70 -13.28
N GLU A 19 4.89 -3.59 -14.38
CA GLU A 19 6.30 -3.94 -14.40
C GLU A 19 7.14 -2.80 -13.82
N SER A 20 8.15 -3.16 -13.03
CA SER A 20 8.95 -2.20 -12.29
C SER A 20 9.82 -1.32 -13.16
N ILE A 21 9.87 -0.04 -12.82
CA ILE A 21 11.01 0.83 -13.11
C ILE A 21 11.79 0.96 -11.79
N ASN A 22 12.82 0.14 -11.59
CA ASN A 22 13.76 0.18 -10.45
C ASN A 22 13.32 -0.48 -9.12
N GLU A 23 12.56 -1.59 -9.11
CA GLU A 23 12.30 -2.37 -7.87
C GLU A 23 13.58 -2.90 -7.20
N GLY A 24 14.59 -3.20 -8.01
CA GLY A 24 15.83 -3.83 -7.54
C GLY A 24 16.46 -3.03 -6.39
N GLN A 25 16.66 -1.73 -6.54
CA GLN A 25 17.39 -0.96 -5.52
C GLN A 25 16.67 -0.93 -4.15
N TYR A 26 15.34 -0.99 -4.12
CA TYR A 26 14.58 -0.87 -2.88
C TYR A 26 14.29 -2.22 -2.22
N CYS A 27 14.11 -3.28 -3.01
CA CYS A 27 13.73 -4.60 -2.48
C CYS A 27 14.77 -5.70 -2.76
N ASN A 28 15.99 -5.38 -3.19
CA ASN A 28 17.06 -6.39 -3.30
C ASN A 28 17.69 -6.72 -1.94
N ASP A 29 17.87 -5.73 -1.08
CA ASP A 29 18.56 -5.90 0.20
C ASP A 29 17.58 -6.05 1.34
N GLY A 30 17.49 -7.25 1.91
CA GLY A 30 16.65 -7.50 3.07
C GLY A 30 16.96 -8.84 3.73
N ALA A 31 16.82 -8.87 5.05
CA ALA A 31 16.69 -10.12 5.78
C ALA A 31 15.28 -10.67 5.54
N TRP A 32 15.05 -11.20 4.33
CA TRP A 32 13.75 -11.69 3.84
C TRP A 32 13.30 -13.03 4.44
N GLY A 33 14.06 -13.56 5.39
CA GLY A 33 13.91 -14.92 5.89
C GLY A 33 14.50 -15.96 4.92
N ASN A 34 14.19 -17.24 5.18
CA ASN A 34 14.68 -18.38 4.41
C ASN A 34 13.53 -19.06 3.63
N GLY A 35 13.86 -19.74 2.54
CA GLY A 35 12.89 -20.54 1.76
C GLY A 35 11.78 -19.70 1.12
N ALA A 36 10.55 -20.25 1.07
CA ALA A 36 9.39 -19.62 0.44
C ALA A 36 9.07 -18.20 0.97
N ASN A 37 9.37 -17.92 2.24
CA ASN A 37 9.18 -16.59 2.81
C ASN A 37 10.06 -15.52 2.15
N LYS A 38 11.22 -15.89 1.59
CA LYS A 38 12.12 -14.93 0.94
C LYS A 38 11.48 -14.31 -0.30
N ASP A 39 10.97 -15.16 -1.20
CA ASP A 39 10.40 -14.71 -2.46
C ASP A 39 9.08 -13.97 -2.23
N THR A 40 8.25 -14.46 -1.31
CA THR A 40 7.04 -13.77 -0.88
C THR A 40 7.34 -12.39 -0.30
N ASN A 41 8.26 -12.27 0.68
CA ASN A 41 8.55 -10.97 1.28
C ASN A 41 9.15 -9.99 0.27
N LYS A 42 10.01 -10.47 -0.63
CA LYS A 42 10.53 -9.65 -1.73
C LYS A 42 9.39 -9.14 -2.62
N LYS A 43 8.46 -10.02 -3.02
CA LYS A 43 7.33 -9.65 -3.88
C LYS A 43 6.38 -8.66 -3.20
N VAL A 44 6.09 -8.87 -1.92
CA VAL A 44 5.31 -7.93 -1.10
C VAL A 44 5.99 -6.57 -1.00
N CYS A 45 7.32 -6.54 -0.80
CA CYS A 45 8.07 -5.28 -0.81
C CYS A 45 7.91 -4.56 -2.13
N GLN A 46 8.08 -5.27 -3.26
CA GLN A 46 7.97 -4.71 -4.60
C GLN A 46 6.60 -4.08 -4.84
N TYR A 47 5.51 -4.80 -4.52
CA TYR A 47 4.15 -4.29 -4.63
C TYR A 47 3.92 -3.01 -3.82
N ILE A 48 4.36 -2.98 -2.57
CA ILE A 48 4.18 -1.79 -1.74
C ILE A 48 5.03 -0.62 -2.23
N VAL A 49 6.27 -0.86 -2.66
CA VAL A 49 7.14 0.17 -3.25
C VAL A 49 6.54 0.75 -4.53
N GLN A 50 5.93 -0.07 -5.40
CA GLN A 50 5.23 0.41 -6.58
C GLN A 50 4.02 1.29 -6.24
N GLY A 51 3.23 0.90 -5.24
CA GLY A 51 2.14 1.73 -4.72
C GLY A 51 2.65 3.06 -4.18
N LEU A 52 3.72 3.05 -3.39
CA LEU A 52 4.37 4.27 -2.88
C LEU A 52 4.93 5.15 -4.00
N GLN A 53 5.52 4.55 -5.04
CA GLN A 53 6.02 5.26 -6.22
C GLN A 53 4.89 5.99 -6.95
N TYR A 54 3.76 5.33 -7.13
CA TYR A 54 2.57 5.95 -7.69
C TYR A 54 2.12 7.13 -6.84
N ILE A 55 1.94 6.92 -5.53
CA ILE A 55 1.47 7.96 -4.59
C ILE A 55 2.37 9.20 -4.65
N TYR A 56 3.69 9.04 -4.58
CA TYR A 56 4.63 10.15 -4.57
C TYR A 56 4.82 10.82 -5.95
N ASN A 57 4.41 10.16 -7.04
CA ASN A 57 4.39 10.75 -8.38
C ASN A 57 3.07 11.44 -8.74
N ILE A 58 2.05 11.41 -7.87
CA ILE A 58 0.82 12.20 -8.08
C ILE A 58 1.22 13.68 -8.05
N LYS A 59 1.11 14.34 -9.20
CA LYS A 59 1.46 15.76 -9.34
C LYS A 59 0.26 16.65 -9.02
N LYS A 60 0.54 17.79 -8.39
CA LYS A 60 -0.41 18.88 -8.23
C LYS A 60 -0.73 19.46 -9.61
N GLU A 61 -2.01 19.66 -9.91
CA GLU A 61 -2.40 20.37 -11.12
C GLU A 61 -1.92 21.83 -11.01
N THR A 62 -1.32 22.35 -12.07
CA THR A 62 -0.81 23.73 -12.11
C THR A 62 -1.74 24.65 -12.87
N ASP A 63 -2.59 24.08 -13.71
CA ASP A 63 -3.57 24.79 -14.50
C ASP A 63 -4.88 24.97 -13.71
N ARG A 64 -5.10 26.19 -13.20
CA ARG A 64 -6.31 26.54 -12.44
C ARG A 64 -7.59 26.50 -13.27
N THR A 65 -7.50 26.42 -14.60
CA THR A 65 -8.67 26.23 -15.46
C THR A 65 -9.18 24.79 -15.46
N LYS A 66 -8.31 23.83 -15.13
CA LYS A 66 -8.64 22.40 -15.01
C LYS A 66 -9.00 22.01 -13.59
N ASP A 67 -8.48 22.73 -12.60
CA ASP A 67 -8.71 22.46 -11.20
C ASP A 67 -8.85 23.78 -10.42
N GLN A 68 -10.05 24.05 -9.90
CA GLN A 68 -10.32 25.26 -9.12
C GLN A 68 -9.61 25.25 -7.75
N ASN A 69 -9.28 24.05 -7.24
CA ASN A 69 -8.60 23.86 -5.96
C ASN A 69 -7.49 22.79 -6.04
N PRO A 70 -6.38 23.08 -6.75
CA PRO A 70 -5.39 22.06 -7.08
C PRO A 70 -4.67 21.47 -5.88
N GLU A 71 -4.49 22.26 -4.81
CA GLU A 71 -3.81 21.80 -3.61
C GLU A 71 -4.65 20.78 -2.83
N ASP A 72 -5.93 21.08 -2.58
CA ASP A 72 -6.80 20.17 -1.85
C ASP A 72 -7.11 18.90 -2.65
N ASN A 73 -7.30 19.05 -3.96
CA ASN A 73 -7.49 17.89 -4.85
C ASN A 73 -6.26 16.99 -4.92
N TRP A 74 -5.06 17.59 -4.94
CA TRP A 74 -3.82 16.83 -4.87
C TRP A 74 -3.68 16.10 -3.52
N LYS A 75 -3.87 16.79 -2.38
CA LYS A 75 -3.86 16.18 -1.03
C LYS A 75 -4.89 15.07 -0.88
N TYR A 76 -6.08 15.27 -1.43
CA TYR A 76 -7.14 14.27 -1.43
C TYR A 76 -6.71 13.01 -2.19
N LYS A 77 -6.21 13.17 -3.42
CA LYS A 77 -5.76 12.04 -4.27
C LYS A 77 -4.62 11.26 -3.60
N THR A 78 -3.58 11.95 -3.11
CA THR A 78 -2.45 11.29 -2.42
C THR A 78 -2.90 10.56 -1.16
N THR A 79 -3.79 11.16 -0.37
CA THR A 79 -4.30 10.48 0.83
C THR A 79 -5.15 9.26 0.48
N MET A 80 -6.06 9.37 -0.49
CA MET A 80 -6.91 8.25 -0.88
C MET A 80 -6.09 7.10 -1.45
N ALA A 81 -5.09 7.39 -2.27
CA ALA A 81 -4.16 6.37 -2.77
C ALA A 81 -3.39 5.68 -1.63
N CYS A 82 -2.96 6.43 -0.60
CA CYS A 82 -2.32 5.85 0.58
C CYS A 82 -3.26 4.97 1.41
N LEU A 83 -4.53 5.37 1.58
CA LEU A 83 -5.54 4.56 2.25
C LEU A 83 -5.82 3.27 1.50
N VAL A 84 -5.91 3.32 0.17
CA VAL A 84 -6.05 2.14 -0.69
C VAL A 84 -4.85 1.19 -0.53
N LEU A 85 -3.63 1.71 -0.56
CA LEU A 85 -2.42 0.91 -0.38
C LEU A 85 -2.40 0.20 1.00
N ASN A 86 -2.76 0.93 2.06
CA ASN A 86 -2.89 0.38 3.40
C ASN A 86 -4.00 -0.67 3.50
N ALA A 87 -5.13 -0.48 2.81
CA ALA A 87 -6.20 -1.49 2.73
C ALA A 87 -5.74 -2.76 1.98
N PHE A 88 -4.98 -2.60 0.90
CA PHE A 88 -4.35 -3.72 0.20
C PHE A 88 -3.41 -4.52 1.12
N ILE A 89 -2.57 -3.83 1.91
CA ILE A 89 -1.74 -4.48 2.94
C ILE A 89 -2.63 -5.21 3.96
N GLY A 90 -3.74 -4.59 4.40
CA GLY A 90 -4.73 -5.23 5.27
C GLY A 90 -5.28 -6.53 4.69
N GLU A 91 -5.61 -6.57 3.40
CA GLU A 91 -6.05 -7.79 2.70
C GLU A 91 -4.94 -8.84 2.64
N LEU A 92 -3.71 -8.46 2.29
CA LEU A 92 -2.55 -9.38 2.33
C LEU A 92 -2.39 -10.00 3.73
N ARG A 93 -2.58 -9.19 4.79
CA ARG A 93 -2.49 -9.65 6.17
C ARG A 93 -3.58 -10.64 6.56
N LYS A 94 -4.77 -10.58 5.93
CA LYS A 94 -5.82 -11.60 6.11
C LYS A 94 -5.42 -12.95 5.50
N GLN A 95 -4.54 -12.94 4.49
CA GLN A 95 -4.03 -14.14 3.82
C GLN A 95 -2.82 -14.78 4.54
N LYS A 96 -2.35 -14.23 5.67
CA LYS A 96 -1.19 -14.71 6.47
C LYS A 96 -1.22 -16.18 6.91
N LYS A 97 -2.35 -16.88 6.75
CA LYS A 97 -2.47 -18.28 7.18
C LYS A 97 -1.43 -19.19 6.53
N THR A 98 -0.89 -18.80 5.37
CA THR A 98 0.01 -19.64 4.56
C THR A 98 1.42 -19.08 4.36
N CYS A 99 1.67 -17.79 4.60
CA CYS A 99 3.01 -17.20 4.43
C CYS A 99 3.25 -15.95 5.32
N ASN A 100 4.52 -15.70 5.72
CA ASN A 100 4.89 -14.51 6.49
C ASN A 100 5.33 -13.38 5.55
N ILE A 101 4.63 -12.24 5.60
CA ILE A 101 4.82 -11.08 4.71
C ILE A 101 5.35 -9.81 5.42
N GLU A 102 5.52 -9.85 6.73
CA GLU A 102 5.77 -8.66 7.54
C GLU A 102 7.14 -8.02 7.27
N GLN A 103 8.14 -8.83 6.89
CA GLN A 103 9.45 -8.32 6.51
C GLN A 103 9.38 -7.54 5.19
N GLY A 104 8.57 -8.02 4.24
CA GLY A 104 8.25 -7.35 2.99
C GLY A 104 7.65 -5.96 3.23
N ILE A 105 6.60 -5.92 4.07
CA ILE A 105 5.91 -4.68 4.45
C ILE A 105 6.88 -3.70 5.11
N LYS A 106 7.57 -4.15 6.16
CA LYS A 106 8.53 -3.32 6.92
C LYS A 106 9.59 -2.71 6.01
N LYS A 107 10.19 -3.53 5.14
CA LYS A 107 11.24 -3.05 4.24
C LYS A 107 10.72 -2.06 3.19
N ALA A 108 9.50 -2.25 2.70
CA ALA A 108 8.91 -1.31 1.76
C ALA A 108 8.74 0.09 2.37
N PHE A 109 8.24 0.20 3.60
CA PHE A 109 8.07 1.50 4.27
C PHE A 109 9.39 2.11 4.75
N GLU A 110 10.36 1.31 5.18
CA GLU A 110 11.73 1.80 5.46
C GLU A 110 12.33 2.50 4.23
N ASN A 111 12.18 1.90 3.06
CA ASN A 111 12.65 2.50 1.80
C ASN A 111 11.72 3.59 1.25
N GLY A 112 10.45 3.58 1.65
CA GLY A 112 9.45 4.59 1.29
C GLY A 112 9.89 6.01 1.67
N GLY A 113 10.63 6.16 2.78
CA GLY A 113 11.23 7.45 3.16
C GLY A 113 12.26 7.97 2.17
N SER A 114 13.12 7.09 1.64
CA SER A 114 14.10 7.44 0.58
C SER A 114 13.40 7.76 -0.73
N LEU A 115 12.38 6.97 -1.08
CA LEU A 115 11.59 7.17 -2.28
C LEU A 115 10.86 8.51 -2.26
N ARG A 116 10.27 8.88 -1.13
CA ARG A 116 9.65 10.19 -0.91
C ARG A 116 10.64 11.31 -1.17
N LYS A 117 11.85 11.24 -0.61
CA LYS A 117 12.89 12.27 -0.82
C LYS A 117 13.29 12.42 -2.29
N GLN A 118 13.30 11.32 -3.03
CA GLN A 118 13.66 11.34 -4.45
C GLN A 118 12.53 11.90 -5.34
N LEU A 119 11.29 11.50 -5.08
CA LEU A 119 10.15 11.77 -5.97
C LEU A 119 9.40 13.05 -5.61
N CYS A 120 9.41 13.45 -4.34
CA CYS A 120 8.74 14.66 -3.89
C CYS A 120 9.62 15.89 -4.13
N MET A 121 9.15 16.77 -5.01
CA MET A 121 9.77 18.08 -5.27
C MET A 121 9.49 19.09 -4.13
N LYS A 122 10.00 20.32 -4.27
CA LYS A 122 10.02 21.41 -3.28
C LYS A 122 8.71 21.70 -2.54
N ASP A 123 7.55 21.38 -3.10
CA ASP A 123 6.25 21.63 -2.47
C ASP A 123 5.89 20.56 -1.41
N GLY A 124 6.68 19.48 -1.31
CA GLY A 124 6.55 18.39 -0.35
C GLY A 124 5.36 17.48 -0.64
N CYS A 125 5.55 16.15 -0.65
CA CYS A 125 4.42 15.22 -0.52
C CYS A 125 4.24 14.85 0.96
N ASP A 126 2.99 14.61 1.36
CA ASP A 126 2.72 13.95 2.64
C ASP A 126 3.28 12.53 2.63
N GLU A 127 3.76 12.08 3.79
CA GLU A 127 4.28 10.72 3.94
C GLU A 127 3.13 9.72 3.97
N CYS A 128 3.16 8.74 3.07
CA CYS A 128 2.28 7.59 3.19
C CYS A 128 2.88 6.61 4.19
N LYS A 129 2.34 6.62 5.41
CA LYS A 129 2.75 5.74 6.49
C LYS A 129 1.94 4.45 6.47
N GLU A 130 2.51 3.41 7.08
CA GLU A 130 1.83 2.15 7.34
C GLU A 130 0.80 2.32 8.48
N GLU A 131 -0.30 3.00 8.17
CA GLU A 131 -1.38 3.30 9.10
C GLU A 131 -2.69 2.82 8.49
N TYR A 132 -3.03 1.55 8.73
CA TYR A 132 -4.34 1.01 8.37
C TYR A 132 -5.25 0.95 9.59
N ASP A 133 -6.21 1.89 9.66
CA ASP A 133 -7.36 1.77 10.55
C ASP A 133 -8.60 1.41 9.72
N PRO A 134 -9.07 0.15 9.73
CA PRO A 134 -10.28 -0.25 9.03
C PRO A 134 -11.55 0.44 9.57
N LYS A 135 -11.48 1.01 10.79
CA LYS A 135 -12.56 1.80 11.40
C LYS A 135 -12.51 3.27 10.99
N CYS A 136 -11.53 3.69 10.18
CA CYS A 136 -11.50 5.06 9.68
C CYS A 136 -12.80 5.37 8.92
N VAL A 137 -13.43 6.48 9.26
CA VAL A 137 -14.73 6.87 8.71
C VAL A 137 -14.51 7.97 7.66
N ILE A 138 -15.04 7.76 6.45
CA ILE A 138 -15.12 8.78 5.41
C ILE A 138 -16.58 8.92 5.00
N ALA A 139 -17.13 10.13 5.08
CA ALA A 139 -18.55 10.42 4.82
C ALA A 139 -19.50 9.46 5.58
N ASP A 140 -19.33 9.41 6.91
CA ASP A 140 -20.18 8.66 7.86
C ASP A 140 -20.21 7.13 7.67
N LYS A 141 -19.33 6.58 6.83
CA LYS A 141 -19.16 5.13 6.63
C LYS A 141 -17.74 4.70 6.95
N GLY A 142 -17.61 3.54 7.58
CA GLY A 142 -16.33 2.87 7.74
C GLY A 142 -15.76 2.51 6.36
N ILE A 143 -14.55 3.00 6.07
CA ILE A 143 -13.95 2.86 4.73
C ILE A 143 -13.42 1.44 4.47
N GLY A 144 -13.12 0.68 5.53
CA GLY A 144 -12.54 -0.66 5.46
C GLY A 144 -13.34 -1.63 4.57
N PRO A 145 -14.61 -1.94 4.90
CA PRO A 145 -15.41 -2.89 4.12
C PRO A 145 -15.58 -2.47 2.65
N GLU A 146 -15.70 -1.18 2.39
CA GLU A 146 -15.91 -0.67 1.03
C GLU A 146 -14.64 -0.73 0.18
N LEU A 147 -13.48 -0.37 0.75
CA LEU A 147 -12.19 -0.56 0.08
C LEU A 147 -11.88 -2.03 -0.13
N SER A 148 -12.13 -2.90 0.85
CA SER A 148 -11.95 -4.34 0.70
C SER A 148 -12.78 -4.90 -0.46
N ALA A 149 -14.06 -4.53 -0.55
CA ALA A 149 -14.92 -4.94 -1.66
C ALA A 149 -14.39 -4.42 -3.01
N LYS A 150 -13.98 -3.15 -3.07
CA LYS A 150 -13.47 -2.53 -4.30
C LYS A 150 -12.13 -3.11 -4.75
N LEU A 151 -11.24 -3.47 -3.81
CA LEU A 151 -9.98 -4.16 -4.10
C LEU A 151 -10.22 -5.56 -4.69
N GLN A 152 -11.26 -6.26 -4.23
CA GLN A 152 -11.67 -7.56 -4.79
C GLN A 152 -12.37 -7.42 -6.15
N GLU A 153 -13.10 -6.31 -6.38
CA GLU A 153 -13.72 -5.97 -7.66
C GLU A 153 -12.74 -5.43 -8.71
N GLY A 154 -11.57 -4.92 -8.30
CA GLY A 154 -10.57 -4.20 -9.11
C GLY A 154 -9.90 -4.98 -10.26
N GLY A 155 -10.51 -6.08 -10.71
CA GLY A 155 -10.06 -6.87 -11.84
C GLY A 155 -9.30 -8.13 -11.44
N SER A 156 -9.26 -9.10 -12.37
CA SER A 156 -8.74 -10.45 -12.16
C SER A 156 -7.30 -10.48 -11.65
N LYS A 157 -6.47 -9.49 -12.02
CA LYS A 157 -5.07 -9.37 -11.61
C LYS A 157 -4.91 -9.01 -10.13
N MET A 158 -5.71 -8.09 -9.56
CA MET A 158 -5.61 -7.74 -8.14
C MET A 158 -5.97 -8.93 -7.27
N LYS A 159 -7.09 -9.56 -7.63
CA LYS A 159 -7.57 -10.78 -6.99
C LYS A 159 -6.52 -11.89 -7.08
N GLN A 160 -5.94 -12.12 -8.25
CA GLN A 160 -4.83 -13.06 -8.42
C GLN A 160 -3.64 -12.70 -7.55
N THR A 161 -3.23 -11.44 -7.48
CA THR A 161 -2.13 -10.99 -6.61
C THR A 161 -2.43 -11.30 -5.15
N LEU A 162 -3.62 -10.96 -4.66
CA LEU A 162 -4.03 -11.22 -3.27
C LEU A 162 -4.12 -12.73 -2.97
N GLU A 163 -4.60 -13.53 -3.92
CA GLU A 163 -4.77 -14.99 -3.74
C GLU A 163 -3.45 -15.75 -3.91
N SER A 164 -2.58 -15.33 -4.84
CA SER A 164 -1.39 -16.09 -5.22
C SER A 164 -0.13 -15.73 -4.46
N ILE A 165 -0.03 -14.53 -3.84
CA ILE A 165 1.18 -14.06 -3.13
C ILE A 165 1.72 -15.09 -2.12
N CYS A 166 0.82 -15.79 -1.43
CA CYS A 166 1.15 -16.85 -0.47
C CYS A 166 1.01 -18.28 -1.04
N LEU A 167 0.55 -18.46 -2.27
CA LEU A 167 0.39 -19.75 -2.94
C LEU A 167 1.51 -20.05 -3.95
N THR A 168 2.25 -19.03 -4.41
CA THR A 168 3.41 -19.23 -5.29
C THR A 168 4.60 -19.83 -4.53
N THR A 169 4.59 -21.15 -4.36
CA THR A 169 5.79 -22.00 -4.37
C THR A 169 5.38 -23.46 -4.66
N PRO A 170 6.12 -24.22 -5.49
CA PRO A 170 6.00 -25.68 -5.52
C PRO A 170 6.30 -26.22 -4.12
N GLN A 171 5.37 -26.97 -3.55
CA GLN A 171 5.55 -27.58 -2.24
C GLN A 171 6.75 -28.52 -2.23
N LYS A 172 7.75 -28.20 -1.42
CA LYS A 172 8.61 -29.19 -0.78
C LYS A 172 8.59 -28.89 0.72
N SER A 173 7.90 -29.75 1.46
CA SER A 173 7.87 -29.88 2.93
C SER A 173 9.30 -29.87 3.51
N GLU A 174 9.67 -29.47 4.74
CA GLU A 174 9.13 -29.34 6.11
C GLU A 174 10.32 -28.73 6.97
N PRO A 175 10.36 -28.61 8.32
CA PRO A 175 9.38 -28.29 9.37
C PRO A 175 9.64 -26.94 10.09
N ALA A 176 8.71 -26.60 10.98
CA ALA A 176 8.56 -25.33 11.71
C ALA A 176 9.55 -25.08 12.86
N SER A 177 9.77 -23.80 13.19
CA SER A 177 10.15 -23.38 14.55
C SER A 177 9.62 -21.97 14.88
N LEU A 178 9.30 -21.80 16.17
CA LEU A 178 8.50 -20.77 16.84
C LEU A 178 9.23 -19.45 17.14
N ALA A 179 8.40 -18.49 17.60
CA ALA A 179 8.66 -17.34 18.48
C ALA A 179 8.95 -16.00 17.77
N THR A 180 8.46 -14.83 18.18
CA THR A 180 7.59 -14.38 19.30
C THR A 180 7.16 -12.95 18.96
N GLY A 181 5.95 -12.55 19.38
CA GLY A 181 5.40 -11.23 19.10
C GLY A 181 6.03 -10.09 19.92
N SER A 182 5.89 -8.88 19.40
CA SER A 182 5.94 -7.64 20.18
C SER A 182 5.07 -6.60 19.48
N GLU A 183 3.93 -6.31 20.12
CA GLU A 183 3.01 -5.23 19.76
C GLU A 183 3.69 -3.88 19.98
N LYS A 184 3.57 -2.98 18.99
CA LYS A 184 3.78 -1.55 19.21
C LYS A 184 2.52 -0.78 18.87
N LYS A 185 1.95 -0.28 19.97
CA LYS A 185 0.93 0.75 20.16
C LYS A 185 0.96 1.81 19.05
N GLY A 186 -0.16 1.91 18.33
CA GLY A 186 -0.38 2.88 17.27
C GLY A 186 -0.39 4.31 17.80
N SER A 187 0.23 5.19 17.02
CA SER A 187 0.04 6.63 17.13
C SER A 187 -1.10 7.00 16.19
N GLU A 188 -2.22 7.44 16.77
CA GLU A 188 -3.32 8.09 16.06
C GLU A 188 -2.80 9.40 15.44
N ASP A 189 -2.79 9.59 14.12
CA ASP A 189 -2.75 10.98 13.61
C ASP A 189 -3.20 11.24 12.16
N GLN A 190 -3.39 10.25 11.28
CA GLN A 190 -3.84 10.58 9.91
C GLN A 190 -5.36 10.55 9.68
N CYS A 191 -6.13 9.74 10.41
CA CYS A 191 -7.61 9.73 10.26
C CYS A 191 -8.29 10.92 10.99
N LYS A 192 -7.66 11.51 12.03
CA LYS A 192 -8.26 12.58 12.85
C LYS A 192 -8.33 13.95 12.16
N LYS A 193 -7.48 14.24 11.17
CA LYS A 193 -7.48 15.54 10.46
C LYS A 193 -8.67 15.75 9.51
N LYS A 194 -9.56 14.77 9.33
CA LYS A 194 -10.54 14.77 8.23
C LYS A 194 -12.00 14.92 8.64
N LYS A 195 -12.28 15.28 9.89
CA LYS A 195 -13.65 15.62 10.32
C LYS A 195 -14.10 17.01 9.84
N GLU A 196 -13.21 17.81 9.27
CA GLU A 196 -13.47 19.23 8.96
C GLU A 196 -13.29 19.62 7.48
N LEU A 197 -13.44 18.66 6.54
CA LEU A 197 -13.52 18.94 5.10
C LEU A 197 -14.88 18.53 4.53
#